data_AF-A0AAN8U6G4-F1
#
_entry.id   AF-A0AAN8U6G4-F1
#
_cell.length_a   1.000
_cell.length_b   1.000
_cell.length_c   1.000
_cell.angle_alpha   90.00
_cell.angle_beta   90.00
_cell.angle_gamma   90.00
#
_symmetry.space_group_name_H-M   'P 1'
#
loop_
_entity.id
_entity.type
_entity.pdbx_description
1 polymer ?
#
loop_
_entity_poly.entity_id
_entity_poly.type
_entity_poly.pdbx_seq_one_letter_code
_entity_poly.pdbx_strand_id
1 'polypeptide(L)'
;MDNTQLHVAIVSSPGMGHLIPVLALGNRLATHHNIKITILAITTTSSSSEIEFLKKSNEKKTIEIIHIPSIDISHLIDSTTKVITQLRLLVREALPGILSGIALMNHRLKVPLPIYQ
;
A
#
# COMPACT_ATOMS: atom_id res chain seq x y z
N MET A 1 19.98 14.26 18.89
CA MET A 1 19.95 13.03 18.09
C MET A 1 18.62 12.98 17.38
N ASP A 2 18.64 13.41 16.13
CA ASP A 2 17.64 13.14 15.12
C ASP A 2 17.32 11.63 15.11
N ASN A 3 16.23 11.28 15.80
CA ASN A 3 15.72 9.92 15.83
C ASN A 3 15.08 9.62 14.47
N THR A 4 15.90 9.23 13.49
CA THR A 4 15.42 8.79 12.17
C THR A 4 14.80 7.40 12.33
N GLN A 5 13.55 7.38 12.80
CA GLN A 5 12.74 6.18 12.82
C GLN A 5 12.65 5.63 11.38
N LEU A 6 13.04 4.37 11.16
CA LEU A 6 12.92 3.74 9.85
C LEU A 6 11.44 3.75 9.43
N HIS A 7 11.15 4.27 8.25
CA HIS A 7 9.81 4.28 7.65
C HIS A 7 9.78 3.29 6.48
N VAL A 8 8.98 2.23 6.60
CA VAL A 8 8.79 1.22 5.55
C VAL A 8 7.41 1.35 4.92
N ALA A 9 7.39 1.42 3.60
CA ALA A 9 6.18 1.28 2.79
C ALA A 9 6.03 -0.19 2.35
N ILE A 10 4.85 -0.78 2.53
CA ILE A 10 4.54 -2.14 2.04
C ILE A 10 3.36 -2.04 1.07
N VAL A 11 3.53 -2.53 -0.15
CA VAL A 11 2.43 -2.58 -1.14
C VAL A 11 1.78 -3.95 -1.07
N SER A 12 0.48 -4.00 -0.77
CA SER A 12 -0.31 -5.24 -0.85
C SER A 12 -0.93 -5.38 -2.23
N SER A 13 -0.73 -6.56 -2.84
CA SER A 13 -1.52 -6.95 -4.02
C SER A 13 -3.01 -7.03 -3.68
N PRO A 14 -3.90 -6.93 -4.68
CA PRO A 14 -5.34 -7.03 -4.46
C PRO A 14 -5.77 -8.36 -3.85
N GLY A 15 -6.76 -8.29 -2.95
CA GLY A 15 -7.42 -9.44 -2.35
C GLY A 15 -7.03 -9.72 -0.89
N MET A 16 -8.00 -10.22 -0.12
CA MET A 16 -7.85 -10.46 1.33
C MET A 16 -6.73 -11.44 1.69
N GLY A 17 -6.45 -12.42 0.82
CA GLY A 17 -5.35 -13.39 1.00
C GLY A 17 -3.95 -12.76 0.99
N HIS A 18 -3.80 -11.58 0.38
CA HIS A 18 -2.57 -10.79 0.43
C HIS A 18 -2.61 -9.73 1.54
N LEU A 19 -3.76 -9.07 1.69
CA LEU A 19 -3.91 -7.97 2.64
C LEU A 19 -3.76 -8.41 4.11
N ILE A 20 -4.43 -9.49 4.51
CA ILE A 20 -4.39 -9.98 5.90
C ILE A 20 -2.95 -10.26 6.38
N PRO A 21 -2.14 -11.06 5.65
CA PRO A 21 -0.77 -11.32 6.10
C PRO A 21 0.11 -10.06 6.08
N VAL A 22 -0.09 -9.14 5.13
CA VAL A 22 0.63 -7.86 5.09
C VAL A 22 0.30 -6.98 6.32
N LEU A 23 -0.96 -6.92 6.73
CA LEU A 23 -1.37 -6.23 7.96
C LEU A 23 -0.78 -6.88 9.21
N ALA A 24 -0.78 -8.22 9.29
CA ALA A 24 -0.20 -8.94 10.41
C ALA A 24 1.32 -8.69 10.51
N LEU A 25 2.03 -8.71 9.37
CA LEU A 25 3.46 -8.39 9.29
C LEU A 25 3.71 -6.93 9.71
N GLY A 26 2.98 -5.97 9.13
CA GLY A 26 3.12 -4.55 9.44
C GLY A 26 2.93 -4.25 10.92
N ASN A 27 1.88 -4.82 11.53
CA ASN A 27 1.66 -4.68 12.97
C ASN A 27 2.80 -5.28 13.79
N ARG A 28 3.31 -6.47 13.43
CA ARG A 28 4.46 -7.07 14.15
C ARG A 28 5.70 -6.18 14.05
N LEU A 29 5.99 -5.64 12.87
CA LEU A 29 7.13 -4.74 12.64
C LEU A 29 7.01 -3.45 13.47
N ALA A 30 5.84 -2.80 13.43
CA ALA A 30 5.60 -1.57 14.18
C ALA A 30 5.69 -1.78 15.70
N THR A 31 5.10 -2.87 16.20
CA THR A 31 5.08 -3.15 17.65
C THR A 31 6.44 -3.55 18.21
N HIS A 32 7.24 -4.33 17.48
CA HIS A 32 8.44 -4.97 18.05
C HIS A 32 9.77 -4.35 17.61
N HIS A 33 9.78 -3.56 16.54
CA HIS A 33 11.04 -3.10 15.94
C HIS A 33 11.19 -1.56 15.85
N ASN A 34 10.28 -0.79 16.45
CA ASN A 34 10.27 0.68 16.38
C ASN A 34 10.32 1.20 14.93
N ILE A 35 9.62 0.52 14.01
CA ILE A 35 9.55 0.89 12.59
C ILE A 35 8.21 1.56 12.33
N LYS A 36 8.21 2.71 11.65
CA LYS A 36 6.97 3.30 11.12
C LYS A 36 6.56 2.53 9.88
N ILE A 37 5.32 2.04 9.84
CA ILE A 37 4.80 1.25 8.72
C ILE A 37 3.65 2.00 8.05
N THR A 38 3.74 2.13 6.73
CA THR A 38 2.60 2.50 5.88
C THR A 38 2.31 1.38 4.89
N ILE A 39 1.07 0.93 4.83
CA ILE A 39 0.62 -0.10 3.90
C ILE A 39 -0.18 0.55 2.79
N LEU A 40 0.25 0.37 1.54
CA LEU A 40 -0.51 0.75 0.36
C LEU A 40 -1.34 -0.45 -0.09
N ALA A 41 -2.63 -0.43 0.21
CA ALA A 41 -3.54 -1.53 -0.06
C ALA A 41 -4.24 -1.31 -1.41
N ILE A 42 -3.86 -2.09 -2.43
CA ILE A 42 -4.57 -2.12 -3.70
C ILE A 42 -5.85 -2.93 -3.50
N THR A 43 -7.02 -2.36 -3.75
CA THR A 43 -8.29 -3.07 -3.61
C THR A 43 -8.76 -3.65 -4.94
N THR A 44 -9.68 -4.61 -4.88
CA THR A 44 -10.42 -5.07 -6.07
C THR A 44 -11.75 -4.30 -6.19
N THR A 45 -12.37 -4.32 -7.37
CA THR A 45 -13.65 -3.62 -7.64
C THR A 45 -14.84 -4.09 -6.78
N SER A 46 -14.70 -5.05 -5.86
CA SER A 46 -15.86 -5.63 -5.18
C SER A 46 -15.54 -6.29 -3.83
N SER A 47 -15.76 -5.56 -2.74
CA SER A 47 -16.74 -5.93 -1.69
C SER A 47 -16.79 -4.84 -0.61
N SER A 48 -17.98 -4.51 -0.12
CA SER A 48 -18.16 -3.62 1.05
C SER A 48 -17.38 -4.12 2.28
N SER A 49 -17.21 -5.43 2.40
CA SER A 49 -16.46 -6.10 3.46
C SER A 49 -14.96 -5.82 3.41
N GLU A 50 -14.33 -5.74 2.23
CA GLU A 50 -12.89 -5.38 2.11
C GLU A 50 -12.65 -3.95 2.63
N ILE A 51 -13.51 -3.01 2.24
CA ILE A 51 -13.43 -1.61 2.70
C ILE A 51 -13.69 -1.50 4.20
N GLU A 52 -14.70 -2.21 4.71
CA GLU A 52 -15.04 -2.20 6.14
C GLU A 52 -13.90 -2.82 6.98
N PHE A 53 -13.30 -3.91 6.48
CA PHE A 53 -12.15 -4.55 7.12
C PHE A 53 -10.94 -3.60 7.20
N LEU A 54 -10.63 -2.91 6.11
CA LEU A 54 -9.55 -1.92 6.09
C LEU A 54 -9.82 -0.76 7.06
N LYS A 55 -11.06 -0.25 7.12
CA LYS A 55 -11.46 0.79 8.08
C LYS A 55 -11.22 0.34 9.52
N LYS A 56 -11.70 -0.85 9.89
CA LYS A 56 -11.47 -1.46 11.21
C LYS A 56 -9.99 -1.64 11.52
N SER A 57 -9.19 -2.00 10.51
CA SER A 57 -7.74 -2.15 10.70
C SER A 57 -7.03 -0.81 10.90
N ASN A 58 -7.53 0.27 10.31
CA ASN A 58 -6.94 1.61 10.43
C ASN A 58 -7.24 2.28 11.77
N GLU A 59 -8.24 1.81 12.51
CA GLU A 59 -8.51 2.26 13.89
C GLU A 59 -7.38 1.89 14.86
N LYS A 60 -6.63 0.82 14.55
CA LYS A 60 -5.42 0.44 15.27
C LYS A 60 -4.29 1.38 14.85
N LYS A 61 -4.04 2.42 15.65
CA LYS A 61 -3.00 3.46 15.42
C LYS A 61 -1.54 2.94 15.28
N THR A 62 -1.33 1.64 15.24
CA THR A 62 -0.01 1.00 15.16
C THR A 62 0.60 1.10 13.76
N ILE A 63 -0.23 1.20 12.71
CA ILE A 63 0.19 1.28 11.32
C ILE A 63 -0.68 2.29 10.57
N GLU A 64 -0.14 2.86 9.49
CA GLU A 64 -0.90 3.70 8.56
C GLU A 64 -1.33 2.88 7.35
N ILE A 65 -2.56 3.06 6.88
CA ILE A 65 -3.07 2.37 5.69
C ILE A 65 -3.53 3.40 4.66
N ILE A 66 -2.92 3.36 3.48
CA ILE A 66 -3.31 4.14 2.30
C ILE A 66 -4.07 3.23 1.36
N HIS A 67 -5.31 3.60 1.05
CA HIS A 67 -6.16 2.84 0.15
C HIS A 67 -5.87 3.27 -1.30
N ILE A 68 -5.49 2.31 -2.14
CA ILE A 68 -5.34 2.50 -3.58
C ILE A 68 -6.58 1.90 -4.25
N PRO A 69 -7.52 2.74 -4.73
CA PRO A 69 -8.78 2.25 -5.28
C PRO A 69 -8.53 1.39 -6.52
N SER A 70 -9.32 0.33 -6.67
CA SER A 70 -9.32 -0.48 -7.89
C SER A 70 -9.63 0.39 -9.11
N ILE A 71 -8.85 0.18 -10.17
CA ILE A 71 -9.09 0.80 -11.47
C ILE A 71 -9.91 -0.15 -12.33
N ASP A 72 -10.80 0.41 -13.14
CA ASP A 72 -11.58 -0.37 -14.08
C ASP A 72 -10.68 -0.89 -15.20
N ILE A 73 -10.52 -2.21 -15.25
CA ILE A 73 -9.74 -2.93 -16.27
C ILE A 73 -10.64 -3.70 -17.25
N SER A 74 -11.95 -3.46 -17.24
CA SER A 74 -12.91 -4.15 -18.11
C SER A 74 -12.53 -4.08 -19.59
N HIS A 75 -11.94 -2.96 -20.02
CA HIS A 75 -11.44 -2.74 -21.37
C HIS A 75 -10.17 -3.53 -21.73
N LEU A 76 -9.50 -4.14 -20.74
CA LEU A 76 -8.26 -4.90 -20.89
C LEU A 76 -8.44 -6.41 -20.74
N ILE A 77 -9.65 -6.86 -20.41
CA ILE A 77 -9.94 -8.26 -20.07
C ILE A 77 -11.13 -8.80 -20.85
N ASP A 78 -11.13 -10.10 -21.07
CA ASP A 78 -12.23 -10.86 -21.64
C ASP A 78 -12.55 -12.08 -20.76
N SER A 79 -13.56 -12.85 -21.16
CA SER A 79 -13.99 -14.06 -20.44
C SER A 79 -12.93 -15.17 -20.39
N THR A 80 -11.88 -15.10 -21.20
CA THR A 80 -10.78 -16.08 -21.25
C THR A 80 -9.56 -15.62 -20.45
N THR A 81 -9.55 -14.35 -20.02
CA THR A 81 -8.41 -13.75 -19.33
C THR A 81 -8.24 -14.38 -17.95
N LYS A 82 -7.10 -15.07 -17.76
CA LYS A 82 -6.78 -15.76 -16.49
C LYS A 82 -6.75 -14.77 -15.31
N VAL A 83 -7.23 -15.20 -14.14
CA VAL A 83 -7.26 -14.40 -12.90
C VAL A 83 -5.89 -13.78 -12.56
N ILE A 84 -4.80 -14.54 -12.71
CA ILE A 84 -3.46 -14.02 -12.45
C ILE A 84 -3.06 -12.87 -13.40
N THR A 85 -3.55 -12.91 -14.64
CA THR A 85 -3.36 -11.83 -15.61
C THR A 85 -4.20 -10.62 -15.19
N GLN A 86 -5.45 -10.82 -14.77
CA GLN A 86 -6.30 -9.74 -14.26
C GLN A 86 -5.66 -9.04 -13.05
N LEU A 87 -5.10 -9.80 -12.08
CA LEU A 87 -4.39 -9.23 -10.92
C LEU A 87 -3.17 -8.41 -11.34
N ARG A 88 -2.38 -8.89 -12.31
CA ARG A 88 -1.22 -8.14 -12.82
C ARG A 88 -1.63 -6.84 -13.50
N LEU A 89 -2.73 -6.86 -14.26
CA LEU A 89 -3.29 -5.66 -14.89
C LEU A 89 -3.75 -4.67 -13.81
N LEU A 90 -4.50 -5.12 -12.80
CA LEU A 90 -4.90 -4.26 -11.67
C LEU A 90 -3.71 -3.60 -10.99
N VAL A 91 -2.66 -4.36 -10.66
CA VAL A 91 -1.45 -3.80 -10.02
C VAL A 91 -0.75 -2.80 -10.93
N ARG A 92 -0.68 -3.08 -12.24
CA ARG A 92 -0.06 -2.17 -13.21
C ARG A 92 -0.85 -0.88 -13.34
N GLU A 93 -2.16 -0.96 -13.48
CA GLU A 93 -3.01 0.23 -13.56
C GLU A 93 -2.99 1.01 -12.24
N ALA A 94 -2.85 0.33 -11.09
CA ALA A 94 -2.74 0.98 -9.77
C ALA A 94 -1.43 1.73 -9.52
N LEU A 95 -0.42 1.60 -10.40
CA LEU A 95 0.90 2.20 -10.24
C LEU A 95 0.88 3.72 -10.00
N PRO A 96 0.10 4.55 -10.74
CA PRO A 96 0.02 5.98 -10.47
C PRO A 96 -0.50 6.29 -9.07
N GLY A 97 -1.46 5.50 -8.58
CA GLY A 97 -2.00 5.61 -7.22
C GLY A 97 -0.95 5.26 -6.16
N ILE A 98 -0.19 4.18 -6.37
CA ILE A 98 0.92 3.79 -5.48
C ILE A 98 1.97 4.89 -5.42
N LEU A 99 2.40 5.42 -6.57
CA LEU A 99 3.40 6.50 -6.63
C LEU A 99 2.89 7.78 -5.96
N SER A 100 1.62 8.12 -6.16
CA SER A 100 0.98 9.26 -5.49
C SER A 100 0.93 9.06 -3.98
N GLY A 101 0.58 7.86 -3.51
CA GLY A 101 0.59 7.50 -2.10
C GLY A 101 1.98 7.64 -1.49
N ILE A 102 3.02 7.14 -2.17
CA ILE A 102 4.42 7.27 -1.74
C ILE A 102 4.84 8.75 -1.72
N ALA A 103 4.46 9.55 -2.71
CA ALA A 103 4.80 10.97 -2.75
C ALA A 103 4.18 11.78 -1.60
N LEU A 104 3.01 11.36 -1.09
CA LEU A 104 2.35 11.94 0.08
C LEU A 104 3.01 11.53 1.41
N MET A 105 3.74 10.42 1.43
CA MET A 105 4.50 9.99 2.60
C MET A 105 5.69 10.93 2.79
N ASN A 106 5.50 11.97 3.60
CA ASN A 106 6.49 13.00 3.89
C ASN A 106 7.74 12.43 4.59
N HIS A 107 8.64 11.85 3.81
CA HIS A 107 10.07 11.88 4.04
C HIS A 107 10.68 12.50 2.79
N ARG A 108 10.82 13.82 2.76
CA ARG A 108 11.86 14.42 1.92
C ARG A 108 13.15 13.73 2.33
N LEU A 109 13.72 12.91 1.45
CA LEU A 109 15.15 12.65 1.50
C LEU A 109 15.77 14.05 1.55
N LYS A 110 16.27 14.46 2.72
CA LYS A 110 17.20 15.58 2.79
C LYS A 110 18.47 15.07 2.12
N VAL A 111 18.45 14.93 0.80
CA VAL A 111 19.68 14.92 0.02
C VAL A 111 20.27 16.30 0.31
N PRO A 112 21.44 16.41 0.96
CA PRO A 112 22.10 17.70 1.06
C PRO A 112 22.27 18.20 -0.37
N LEU A 113 21.78 19.42 -0.65
CA LEU A 113 22.06 20.07 -1.92
C LEU A 113 23.57 20.02 -2.15
N PRO A 114 24.06 19.65 -3.34
CA PRO A 114 25.48 19.74 -3.63
C PRO A 114 25.89 21.20 -3.46
N ILE A 115 26.80 21.42 -2.52
CA ILE A 115 27.42 22.73 -2.29
C ILE A 115 28.35 22.94 -3.48
N TYR A 116 27.87 23.61 -4.53
CA TYR A 116 28.75 24.22 -5.50
C TYR A 116 29.28 25.51 -4.87
N GLN A 117 30.53 25.45 -4.39
CA GLN A 117 31.42 26.61 -4.32
C GLN A 117 32.12 26.76 -5.67
#